data_AF-A0A1X7HXP8-F1
#
_entry.id   AF-A0A1X7HXP8-F1
#
_cell.length_a   1.000
_cell.length_b   1.000
_cell.length_c   1.000
_cell.angle_alpha   90.00
_cell.angle_beta   90.00
_cell.angle_gamma   90.00
#
_symmetry.space_group_name_H-M   'P 1'
#
loop_
_entity.id
_entity.type
_entity.pdbx_description
1 polymer ?
#
loop_
_entity_poly.entity_id
_entity_poly.type
_entity_poly.pdbx_seq_one_letter_code
_entity_poly.pdbx_strand_id
1 'polypeptide(L)'
;MSELRLVPGALVVWAVTLALLLDVPVVPLLLVPLALLWFRQPGQAVLTGVLGTGAAFLVWWRRRLAAGWSAPEEAVGRVVASGTGHVRVALPGHPTPLTVFTGDAPPTGARVLVEAGWSGSGRAGVGGLVGNGDLTVLRDPQGMSRVAATVRGALRAAVDATVGESSRGLIPGMVLGDVGAQSEAEKQLYIDTGLSHLSAVSGVNVDSKGVSKTGLRVL
;
A
#
# COMPACT_ATOMS: atom_id res chain seq x y z
N MET A 1 25.43 21.47 -12.18
CA MET A 1 25.26 20.34 -11.25
C MET A 1 24.55 20.80 -9.96
N SER A 2 23.30 21.26 -10.05
CA SER A 2 22.51 21.80 -8.92
C SER A 2 21.69 20.74 -8.18
N GLU A 3 21.51 19.56 -8.77
CA GLU A 3 20.56 18.53 -8.30
C GLU A 3 21.06 17.73 -7.08
N LEU A 4 22.38 17.62 -6.88
CA LEU A 4 22.96 16.88 -5.76
C LEU A 4 22.75 17.56 -4.40
N ARG A 5 22.29 18.82 -4.37
CA ARG A 5 22.06 19.58 -3.14
C ARG A 5 20.89 19.05 -2.31
N LEU A 6 19.99 18.29 -2.91
CA LEU A 6 18.84 17.71 -2.22
C LEU A 6 19.14 16.34 -1.60
N VAL A 7 20.23 15.69 -2.02
CA VAL A 7 20.59 14.33 -1.58
C VAL A 7 20.72 14.24 -0.05
N PRO A 8 21.41 15.16 0.65
CA PRO A 8 21.52 15.10 2.11
C PRO A 8 20.15 15.20 2.79
N GLY A 9 19.26 16.07 2.30
CA GLY A 9 17.91 16.24 2.83
C GLY A 9 17.07 14.98 2.65
N ALA A 10 17.10 14.41 1.44
CA ALA A 10 16.39 13.17 1.14
C ALA A 10 16.87 12.00 2.01
N LEU A 11 18.19 11.84 2.19
CA LEU A 11 18.76 10.79 3.03
C LEU A 11 18.35 10.93 4.50
N VAL A 12 18.37 12.15 5.05
CA VAL A 12 17.93 12.41 6.43
C VAL A 12 16.44 12.08 6.60
N VAL A 13 15.59 12.50 5.66
CA VAL A 13 14.15 12.20 5.69
C VAL A 13 13.91 10.69 5.68
N TRP A 14 14.57 9.95 4.79
CA TRP A 14 14.47 8.50 4.71
C TRP A 14 14.96 7.82 5.99
N ALA A 15 16.15 8.19 6.48
CA ALA A 15 16.74 7.60 7.66
C ALA A 15 15.87 7.84 8.91
N VAL A 16 15.35 9.06 9.10
CA VAL A 16 14.48 9.40 10.23
C VAL A 16 13.18 8.63 10.16
N THR A 17 12.57 8.55 8.97
CA THR A 17 11.33 7.80 8.76
C THR A 17 11.53 6.32 9.07
N LEU A 18 12.60 5.72 8.56
CA LEU A 18 12.92 4.31 8.77
C LEU A 18 13.25 4.01 10.23
N ALA A 19 14.04 4.85 10.89
CA ALA A 19 14.34 4.72 12.32
C ALA A 19 13.07 4.75 13.17
N LEU A 20 12.14 5.69 12.90
CA LEU A 20 10.87 5.77 13.61
C LEU A 20 9.91 4.61 13.30
N LEU A 21 9.99 4.00 12.12
CA LEU A 21 9.18 2.83 11.78
C LEU A 21 9.73 1.52 12.37
N LEU A 22 11.04 1.46 12.61
CA LEU A 22 11.74 0.31 13.20
C LEU A 22 11.98 0.45 14.72
N ASP A 23 11.42 1.49 15.36
CA ASP A 23 11.65 1.80 16.78
C ASP A 23 13.13 1.98 17.17
N VAL A 24 13.95 2.48 16.24
CA VAL A 24 15.36 2.80 16.43
C VAL A 24 15.51 4.27 16.85
N PRO A 25 16.43 4.63 17.77
CA PRO A 25 16.63 6.01 18.18
C PRO A 25 17.05 6.93 17.02
N VAL A 26 16.34 8.05 16.87
CA VAL A 26 16.61 9.09 15.84
C VAL A 26 17.70 10.08 16.24
N VAL A 27 18.15 10.07 17.49
CA VAL A 27 19.15 10.99 18.05
C VAL A 27 20.40 11.15 17.16
N PRO A 28 21.06 10.08 16.65
CA PRO A 28 22.23 10.23 15.79
C PRO A 28 21.93 10.96 14.47
N LEU A 29 20.69 10.88 13.97
CA LEU A 29 20.29 11.55 12.72
C LEU A 29 20.08 13.06 12.92
N LEU A 30 19.78 13.49 14.15
CA LEU A 30 19.71 14.91 14.53
C LEU A 30 21.10 15.57 14.62
N LEU A 31 22.19 14.79 14.62
CA LEU A 31 23.57 15.31 14.59
C LEU A 31 24.04 15.70 13.18
N VAL A 32 23.36 15.21 12.12
CA VAL A 32 23.68 15.52 10.72
C VAL A 32 23.68 17.03 10.42
N PRO A 33 22.65 17.83 10.80
CA PRO A 33 22.71 19.27 10.60
C PRO A 33 23.84 19.95 11.39
N LEU A 34 24.20 19.42 12.57
CA LEU A 34 25.30 19.96 13.39
C LEU A 34 26.66 19.73 12.70
N ALA A 35 26.86 18.56 12.10
CA ALA A 35 28.04 18.28 11.29
C ALA A 35 28.12 19.20 10.05
N LEU A 36 26.99 19.48 9.40
CA LEU A 36 26.95 20.40 8.25
C LEU A 36 27.28 21.85 8.64
N LEU A 37 26.89 22.29 9.84
CA LEU A 37 27.33 23.58 10.39
C LEU A 37 28.84 23.60 10.62
N TRP A 38 29.41 22.51 11.15
CA TRP A 38 30.86 22.37 11.35
C TRP A 38 31.64 22.50 10.03
N PHE A 39 31.14 21.90 8.95
CA PHE A 39 31.73 22.02 7.60
C PHE A 39 31.40 23.33 6.87
N ARG A 40 30.88 24.35 7.58
CA ARG A 40 30.53 25.67 7.04
C ARG A 40 29.50 25.63 5.90
N GLN A 41 28.55 24.70 5.97
CA GLN A 41 27.44 24.56 5.01
C GLN A 41 26.09 24.96 5.65
N PRO A 42 25.88 26.24 6.02
CA PRO A 42 24.72 26.65 6.81
C PRO A 42 23.39 26.42 6.08
N GLY A 43 23.35 26.62 4.76
CA GLY A 43 22.14 26.38 3.97
C GLY A 43 21.70 24.91 3.96
N GLN A 44 22.68 23.98 3.93
CA GLN A 44 22.39 22.54 3.98
C GLN A 44 21.99 22.09 5.38
N ALA A 45 22.58 22.67 6.43
CA ALA A 45 22.20 22.38 7.80
C ALA A 45 20.74 22.77 8.08
N VAL A 46 20.33 23.97 7.64
CA VAL A 46 18.94 24.43 7.77
C VAL A 46 17.99 23.53 6.99
N LEU A 47 18.30 23.24 5.72
CA LEU A 47 17.46 22.40 4.86
C LEU A 47 17.26 21.00 5.45
N THR A 48 18.36 20.33 5.80
CA THR A 48 18.32 18.95 6.36
C THR A 48 17.65 18.93 7.74
N GLY A 49 17.90 19.93 8.58
CA GLY A 49 17.25 20.07 9.88
C GLY A 49 15.74 20.24 9.78
N VAL A 50 15.27 21.16 8.93
CA VAL A 50 13.82 21.41 8.73
C VAL A 50 13.12 20.18 8.13
N LEU A 51 13.70 19.57 7.10
CA LEU A 51 13.11 18.38 6.47
C LEU A 51 13.10 17.18 7.41
N GLY A 52 14.20 16.92 8.12
CA GLY A 52 14.31 15.82 9.07
C GLY A 52 13.35 15.96 10.26
N THR A 53 13.28 17.15 10.86
CA THR A 53 12.35 17.42 11.97
C THR A 53 10.88 17.37 11.52
N GLY A 54 10.56 17.91 10.34
CA GLY A 54 9.23 17.80 9.75
C GLY A 54 8.81 16.35 9.48
N ALA A 55 9.70 15.54 8.90
CA ALA A 55 9.45 14.11 8.69
C ALA A 55 9.27 13.36 10.03
N ALA A 56 10.14 13.62 11.01
CA ALA A 56 10.03 13.03 12.35
C ALA A 56 8.67 13.33 12.99
N PHE A 57 8.26 14.60 12.96
CA PHE A 57 7.00 15.06 13.52
C PHE A 57 5.80 14.40 12.82
N LEU A 58 5.78 14.33 11.49
CA LEU A 58 4.70 13.69 10.74
C LEU A 58 4.59 12.20 11.06
N VAL A 59 5.70 11.46 11.10
CA VAL A 59 5.69 10.02 11.42
C VAL A 59 5.25 9.80 12.86
N TRP A 60 5.79 10.56 13.80
CA TRP A 60 5.39 10.51 15.21
C TRP A 60 3.90 10.81 15.40
N TRP A 61 3.40 11.85 14.75
CA TRP A 61 1.99 12.24 14.81
C TRP A 61 1.08 11.13 14.29
N ARG A 62 1.41 10.56 13.12
CA ARG A 62 0.65 9.45 12.55
C ARG A 62 0.70 8.19 13.41
N ARG A 63 1.85 7.86 14.02
CA ARG A 63 1.97 6.75 14.98
C ARG A 63 1.12 7.00 16.23
N ARG A 64 1.09 8.23 16.74
CA ARG A 64 0.29 8.60 17.91
C ARG A 64 -1.22 8.48 17.63
N LEU A 65 -1.65 8.91 16.44
CA LEU A 65 -3.04 8.73 16.00
C LEU A 65 -3.40 7.24 15.86
N ALA A 66 -2.51 6.43 15.28
CA ALA A 66 -2.73 4.99 15.14
C ALA A 66 -2.77 4.28 16.50
N ALA A 67 -1.86 4.61 17.42
CA ALA A 67 -1.81 4.02 18.76
C ALA A 67 -3.01 4.40 19.64
N GLY A 68 -3.60 5.58 19.41
CA GLY A 68 -4.82 6.01 20.10
C GLY A 68 -6.11 5.45 19.50
N TRP A 69 -6.03 4.72 18.38
CA TRP A 69 -7.18 4.14 17.71
C TRP A 69 -7.41 2.71 18.22
N SER A 70 -8.55 2.47 18.85
CA SER A 70 -9.00 1.14 19.24
C SER A 70 -9.74 0.49 18.09
N ALA A 71 -9.33 -0.73 17.71
CA ALA A 71 -9.96 -1.44 16.62
C ALA A 71 -11.35 -1.96 17.03
N PRO A 72 -12.44 -1.48 16.43
CA PRO A 72 -13.78 -1.97 16.73
C PRO A 72 -14.01 -3.35 16.08
N GLU A 73 -14.86 -4.18 16.69
CA GLU A 73 -15.27 -5.47 16.11
C GLU A 73 -16.05 -5.27 14.80
N GLU A 74 -16.89 -4.23 14.77
CA GLU A 74 -17.65 -3.81 13.59
C GLU A 74 -17.30 -2.36 13.22
N ALA A 75 -16.92 -2.12 11.97
CA ALA A 75 -16.77 -0.75 11.47
C ALA A 75 -17.17 -0.57 10.01
N VAL A 76 -17.77 0.59 9.73
CA VAL A 76 -18.09 1.00 8.37
C VAL A 76 -16.90 1.72 7.76
N GLY A 77 -16.36 1.15 6.68
CA GLY A 77 -15.22 1.67 5.95
C GLY A 77 -15.47 1.85 4.46
N ARG A 78 -14.46 2.35 3.75
CA ARG A 78 -14.44 2.42 2.29
C ARG A 78 -13.34 1.54 1.73
N VAL A 79 -13.66 0.72 0.73
CA VAL A 79 -12.66 -0.05 0.00
C VAL A 79 -11.78 0.89 -0.84
N VAL A 80 -10.48 0.92 -0.56
CA VAL A 80 -9.48 1.72 -1.29
C VAL A 80 -8.79 0.91 -2.37
N ALA A 81 -8.55 -0.37 -2.09
CA ALA A 81 -8.00 -1.31 -3.05
C ALA A 81 -8.55 -2.71 -2.74
N SER A 82 -8.79 -3.49 -3.78
CA SER A 82 -9.29 -4.85 -3.69
C SER A 82 -8.32 -5.77 -4.44
N GLY A 83 -7.92 -6.86 -3.81
CA GLY A 83 -7.00 -7.85 -4.36
C GLY A 83 -7.51 -9.27 -4.10
N THR A 84 -6.77 -10.26 -4.58
CA THR A 84 -7.11 -11.66 -4.34
C THR A 84 -6.84 -12.03 -2.89
N GLY A 85 -7.90 -12.32 -2.11
CA GLY A 85 -7.81 -12.75 -0.71
C GLY A 85 -7.50 -11.64 0.30
N HIS A 86 -7.38 -10.39 -0.14
CA HIS A 86 -7.15 -9.25 0.75
C HIS A 86 -7.74 -7.96 0.18
N VAL A 87 -8.19 -7.09 1.07
CA VAL A 87 -8.83 -5.82 0.72
C VAL A 87 -8.28 -4.73 1.63
N ARG A 88 -7.96 -3.58 1.07
CA ARG A 88 -7.52 -2.40 1.83
C ARG A 88 -8.72 -1.50 2.10
N VAL A 89 -9.08 -1.35 3.36
CA VAL A 89 -10.23 -0.56 3.80
C VAL A 89 -9.75 0.69 4.55
N ALA A 90 -10.21 1.86 4.12
CA ALA A 90 -10.07 3.09 4.88
C ALA A 90 -11.15 3.12 5.97
N LEU A 91 -10.72 2.99 7.22
CA LEU A 91 -11.59 3.08 8.38
C LEU A 91 -11.59 4.50 8.97
N PRO A 92 -12.74 5.01 9.44
CA PRO A 92 -12.81 6.29 10.13
C PRO A 92 -11.88 6.33 11.35
N GLY A 93 -11.15 7.44 11.49
CA GLY A 93 -10.25 7.67 12.62
C GLY A 93 -8.87 7.00 12.50
N HIS A 94 -8.65 6.08 11.55
CA HIS A 94 -7.34 5.46 11.34
C HIS A 94 -6.53 6.22 10.26
N PRO A 95 -5.24 6.55 10.49
CA PRO A 95 -4.44 7.40 9.57
C PRO A 95 -3.99 6.71 8.27
N THR A 96 -4.19 5.41 8.12
CA THR A 96 -3.86 4.64 6.90
C THR A 96 -4.94 3.60 6.59
N PRO A 97 -5.16 3.23 5.31
CA PRO A 97 -6.01 2.07 5.00
C PRO A 97 -5.42 0.78 5.61
N LEU A 98 -6.26 0.01 6.30
CA LEU A 98 -5.91 -1.27 6.91
C LEU A 98 -6.20 -2.41 5.94
N THR A 99 -5.40 -3.47 6.03
CA THR A 99 -5.59 -4.68 5.23
C THR A 99 -6.51 -5.64 5.97
N VAL A 100 -7.59 -6.06 5.33
CA VAL A 100 -8.51 -7.09 5.79
C VAL A 100 -8.39 -8.29 4.85
N PHE A 101 -8.05 -9.45 5.41
CA PHE A 101 -8.06 -10.72 4.68
C PHE A 101 -9.47 -11.28 4.68
N THR A 102 -10.03 -11.47 3.49
CA THR A 102 -11.39 -11.94 3.28
C THR A 102 -11.45 -12.81 2.02
N GLY A 103 -12.42 -13.73 1.98
CA GLY A 103 -12.61 -14.62 0.84
C GLY A 103 -13.25 -13.94 -0.36
N ASP A 104 -14.16 -12.98 -0.12
CA ASP A 104 -14.84 -12.23 -1.17
C ASP A 104 -14.34 -10.79 -1.22
N ALA A 105 -13.99 -10.32 -2.41
CA ALA A 105 -13.29 -9.08 -2.63
C ALA A 105 -14.26 -8.01 -3.16
N PRO A 106 -14.90 -7.21 -2.29
CA PRO A 106 -15.82 -6.16 -2.72
C PRO A 106 -15.16 -5.15 -3.67
N PRO A 107 -15.96 -4.49 -4.53
CA PRO A 107 -15.43 -3.59 -5.54
C PRO A 107 -14.80 -2.34 -4.92
N THR A 108 -13.72 -1.86 -5.54
CA THR A 108 -13.02 -0.65 -5.11
C THR A 108 -13.96 0.56 -5.08
N GLY A 109 -13.95 1.29 -3.97
CA GLY A 109 -14.80 2.46 -3.74
C GLY A 109 -16.15 2.15 -3.08
N ALA A 110 -16.50 0.88 -2.87
CA ALA A 110 -17.68 0.50 -2.12
C ALA A 110 -17.58 0.90 -0.63
N ARG A 111 -18.72 1.16 0.00
CA ARG A 111 -18.82 1.23 1.47
C ARG A 111 -19.13 -0.16 1.99
N VAL A 112 -18.34 -0.62 2.94
CA VAL A 112 -18.42 -1.97 3.51
C VAL A 112 -18.53 -1.90 5.02
N LEU A 113 -19.33 -2.78 5.60
CA LEU A 113 -19.25 -3.16 7.00
C LEU A 113 -18.12 -4.17 7.12
N VAL A 114 -17.15 -3.87 7.98
CA VAL A 114 -16.00 -4.72 8.29
C VAL A 114 -16.28 -5.41 9.61
N GLU A 115 -16.39 -6.73 9.58
CA GLU A 115 -16.48 -7.59 10.77
C GLU A 115 -15.21 -8.41 10.81
N ALA A 116 -14.22 -7.98 11.61
CA ALA A 116 -12.89 -8.58 11.55
C ALA A 116 -12.22 -8.69 12.92
N GLY A 117 -11.56 -9.84 13.13
CA GLY A 117 -10.59 -10.00 14.21
C GLY A 117 -9.30 -9.26 13.86
N TRP A 118 -8.91 -8.30 14.70
CA TRP A 118 -7.71 -7.48 14.49
C TRP A 118 -6.48 -8.11 15.17
N SER A 119 -5.36 -8.12 14.45
CA SER A 119 -4.07 -8.61 14.96
C SER A 119 -2.93 -7.69 14.55
N GLY A 120 -1.84 -7.68 15.31
CA GLY A 120 -0.65 -6.90 14.99
C GLY A 120 -0.04 -7.32 13.66
N SER A 121 0.29 -6.35 12.80
CA SER A 121 1.00 -6.62 11.56
C SER A 121 2.46 -6.94 11.86
N GLY A 122 2.99 -8.07 11.36
CA GLY A 122 4.42 -8.38 11.45
C GLY A 122 5.34 -7.50 10.59
N ARG A 123 4.81 -6.43 9.99
CA ARG A 123 5.55 -5.49 9.13
C ARG A 123 5.69 -4.13 9.81
N ALA A 124 6.87 -3.55 9.71
CA ALA A 124 7.11 -2.18 10.13
C ALA A 124 6.24 -1.21 9.32
N GLY A 125 5.46 -0.37 10.00
CA GLY A 125 4.53 0.54 9.35
C GLY A 125 3.60 1.24 10.33
N VAL A 126 2.94 2.31 9.85
CA VAL A 126 1.90 3.02 10.62
C VAL A 126 0.62 2.19 10.73
N GLY A 127 0.38 1.31 9.76
CA GLY A 127 -0.81 0.46 9.71
C GLY A 127 -0.97 -0.41 10.94
N GLY A 128 0.11 -1.03 11.43
CA GLY A 128 0.21 -1.75 12.70
C GLY A 128 -0.71 -2.95 12.90
N LEU A 129 -1.80 -3.05 12.14
CA LEU A 129 -2.91 -3.97 12.32
C LEU A 129 -3.32 -4.58 10.97
N VAL A 130 -3.72 -5.84 11.03
CA VAL A 130 -4.39 -6.56 9.95
C VAL A 130 -5.66 -7.21 10.49
N GLY A 131 -6.74 -7.11 9.72
CA GLY A 131 -8.02 -7.74 10.04
C GLY A 131 -8.14 -9.09 9.33
N ASN A 132 -8.77 -10.06 9.96
CA ASN A 132 -9.26 -11.28 9.30
C ASN A 132 -10.75 -11.40 9.56
N GLY A 133 -11.55 -11.45 8.48
CA GLY A 133 -13.00 -11.54 8.60
C GLY A 133 -13.72 -11.19 7.31
N ASP A 134 -14.99 -10.82 7.45
CA ASP A 134 -15.90 -10.66 6.32
C ASP A 134 -16.23 -9.19 6.06
N LEU A 135 -16.50 -8.90 4.78
CA LEU A 135 -16.83 -7.57 4.29
C LEU A 135 -18.23 -7.60 3.67
N THR A 136 -19.18 -6.93 4.33
CA THR A 136 -20.54 -6.81 3.80
C THR A 136 -20.69 -5.49 3.06
N VAL A 137 -21.05 -5.53 1.77
CA VAL A 137 -21.26 -4.31 0.98
C VAL A 137 -22.54 -3.60 1.44
N LEU A 138 -22.38 -2.43 2.05
CA LEU A 138 -23.49 -1.57 2.42
C LEU A 138 -23.93 -0.68 1.26
N ARG A 139 -22.98 -0.28 0.41
CA ARG A 139 -23.27 0.60 -0.73
C ARG A 139 -22.22 0.44 -1.83
N ASP A 140 -22.69 0.39 -3.06
CA ASP A 140 -21.86 0.33 -4.25
C ASP A 140 -20.94 1.55 -4.44
N PRO A 141 -19.87 1.41 -5.25
CA PRO A 141 -18.98 2.52 -5.62
C PRO A 141 -19.77 3.70 -6.20
N GLN A 142 -19.37 4.93 -5.85
CA GLN A 142 -20.04 6.18 -6.25
C GLN A 142 -19.07 7.21 -6.81
N GLY A 143 -19.60 8.16 -7.60
CA GLY A 143 -18.80 9.23 -8.20
C GLY A 143 -17.68 8.67 -9.08
N MET A 144 -16.45 9.14 -8.86
CA MET A 144 -15.30 8.75 -9.69
C MET A 144 -14.97 7.25 -9.59
N SER A 145 -15.22 6.59 -8.45
CA SER A 145 -14.97 5.14 -8.35
C SER A 145 -15.98 4.34 -9.18
N ARG A 146 -17.22 4.83 -9.30
CA ARG A 146 -18.21 4.25 -10.22
C ARG A 146 -17.77 4.43 -11.68
N VAL A 147 -17.34 5.64 -12.04
CA VAL A 147 -16.85 5.93 -13.40
C VAL A 147 -15.66 5.02 -13.74
N ALA A 148 -14.69 4.90 -12.84
CA ALA A 148 -13.55 4.00 -13.01
C ALA A 148 -13.97 2.53 -13.16
N ALA A 149 -14.95 2.08 -12.37
CA ALA A 149 -15.51 0.73 -12.50
C ALA A 149 -16.20 0.53 -13.86
N THR A 150 -16.96 1.51 -14.35
CA THR A 150 -17.60 1.48 -15.67
C THR A 150 -16.58 1.42 -16.79
N VAL A 151 -15.53 2.25 -16.74
CA VAL A 151 -14.46 2.25 -17.75
C VAL A 151 -13.74 0.90 -17.76
N ARG A 152 -13.42 0.35 -16.59
CA ARG A 152 -12.80 -0.98 -16.46
C ARG A 152 -13.68 -2.08 -17.05
N GLY A 153 -14.96 -2.09 -16.73
CA GLY A 153 -15.93 -3.04 -17.27
C GLY A 153 -16.10 -2.93 -18.79
N ALA A 154 -16.22 -1.71 -19.31
CA ALA A 154 -16.34 -1.47 -20.74
C ALA A 154 -15.08 -1.88 -21.52
N LEU A 155 -13.89 -1.60 -20.98
CA LEU A 155 -12.63 -2.05 -21.58
C LEU A 155 -12.54 -3.57 -21.61
N ARG A 156 -12.84 -4.25 -20.49
CA ARG A 156 -12.85 -5.72 -20.44
C ARG A 156 -13.79 -6.30 -21.49
N ALA A 157 -15.04 -5.82 -21.55
CA ALA A 157 -16.02 -6.30 -22.54
C ALA A 157 -15.55 -6.09 -23.99
N ALA A 158 -14.94 -4.93 -24.29
CA ALA A 158 -14.40 -4.65 -25.62
C ALA A 158 -13.21 -5.55 -25.97
N VAL A 159 -12.31 -5.80 -25.02
CA VAL A 159 -11.18 -6.71 -25.16
C VAL A 159 -11.67 -8.14 -25.39
N ASP A 160 -12.58 -8.64 -24.55
CA ASP A 160 -13.14 -9.99 -24.66
C ASP A 160 -13.79 -10.23 -26.02
N ALA A 161 -14.44 -9.21 -26.58
CA ALA A 161 -15.08 -9.27 -27.90
C ALA A 161 -14.09 -9.21 -29.08
N THR A 162 -12.88 -8.67 -28.90
CA THR A 162 -11.99 -8.30 -30.01
C THR A 162 -10.69 -9.10 -30.06
N VAL A 163 -10.17 -9.59 -28.92
CA VAL A 163 -8.90 -10.31 -28.86
C VAL A 163 -9.04 -11.78 -28.48
N GLY A 164 -8.06 -12.58 -28.92
CA GLY A 164 -7.94 -13.98 -28.56
C GLY A 164 -7.63 -14.19 -27.07
N GLU A 165 -7.90 -15.41 -26.60
CA GLU A 165 -7.81 -15.83 -25.18
C GLU A 165 -6.54 -15.33 -24.47
N SER A 166 -5.38 -15.48 -25.11
CA SER A 166 -4.07 -15.15 -24.54
C SER A 166 -3.82 -13.66 -24.28
N SER A 167 -4.64 -12.77 -24.80
CA SER A 167 -4.48 -11.30 -24.67
C SER A 167 -5.56 -10.65 -23.81
N ARG A 168 -6.57 -11.40 -23.38
CA ARG A 168 -7.73 -10.88 -22.62
C ARG A 168 -7.35 -10.34 -21.25
N GLY A 169 -6.44 -11.01 -20.56
CA GLY A 169 -5.90 -10.53 -19.28
C GLY A 169 -4.79 -9.50 -19.42
N LEU A 170 -4.07 -9.46 -20.55
CA LEU A 170 -2.89 -8.60 -20.73
C LEU A 170 -3.27 -7.14 -21.02
N ILE A 171 -4.20 -6.90 -21.93
CA ILE A 171 -4.55 -5.53 -22.37
C ILE A 171 -5.15 -4.69 -21.22
N PRO A 172 -6.13 -5.18 -20.44
CA PRO A 172 -6.64 -4.45 -19.28
C PRO A 172 -5.55 -4.23 -18.21
N GLY A 173 -4.65 -5.20 -18.06
CA GLY A 173 -3.46 -5.10 -17.22
C GLY A 173 -2.56 -3.94 -17.62
N MET A 174 -2.22 -3.82 -18.91
CA MET A 174 -1.33 -2.78 -19.43
C MET A 174 -1.96 -1.37 -19.44
N VAL A 175 -3.27 -1.28 -19.68
CA VAL A 175 -3.96 0.02 -19.84
C VAL A 175 -4.43 0.59 -18.51
N LEU A 176 -4.98 -0.26 -17.63
CA LEU A 176 -5.64 0.16 -16.39
C LEU A 176 -5.02 -0.45 -15.12
N GLY A 177 -3.92 -1.21 -15.24
CA GLY A 177 -3.34 -1.96 -14.12
C GLY A 177 -4.24 -3.12 -13.66
N ASP A 178 -5.15 -3.58 -14.52
CA ASP A 178 -6.20 -4.51 -14.14
C ASP A 178 -5.81 -5.97 -14.39
N VAL A 179 -5.13 -6.58 -13.42
CA VAL A 179 -4.61 -7.96 -13.48
C VAL A 179 -5.61 -9.03 -13.04
N GLY A 180 -6.83 -8.64 -12.67
CA GLY A 180 -7.84 -9.57 -12.14
C GLY A 180 -8.31 -10.64 -13.12
N ALA A 181 -8.10 -10.44 -14.42
CA ALA A 181 -8.47 -11.38 -15.49
C ALA A 181 -7.31 -12.28 -15.94
N GLN A 182 -6.10 -12.13 -15.41
CA GLN A 182 -4.97 -13.00 -15.73
C GLN A 182 -5.04 -14.28 -14.90
N SER A 183 -5.01 -15.43 -15.56
CA SER A 183 -4.92 -16.72 -14.87
C SER A 183 -3.57 -16.87 -14.15
N GLU A 184 -3.52 -17.71 -13.12
CA GLU A 184 -2.26 -18.00 -12.41
C GLU A 184 -1.21 -18.63 -13.35
N ALA A 185 -1.65 -19.40 -14.35
CA ALA A 185 -0.78 -19.96 -15.38
C ALA A 185 -0.16 -18.89 -16.27
N GLU A 186 -0.93 -17.89 -16.70
CA GLU A 186 -0.42 -16.76 -17.50
C GLU A 186 0.52 -15.88 -16.68
N LYS A 187 0.19 -15.60 -15.41
CA LYS A 187 1.09 -14.86 -14.50
C LYS A 187 2.42 -15.57 -14.33
N GLN A 188 2.40 -16.89 -14.12
CA GLN A 188 3.62 -17.69 -14.00
C GLN A 188 4.42 -17.68 -15.30
N LEU A 189 3.76 -17.79 -16.45
CA LEU A 189 4.40 -17.71 -17.76
C LEU A 189 5.07 -16.34 -17.99
N TYR A 190 4.47 -15.23 -17.55
CA TYR A 190 5.10 -13.91 -17.60
C TYR A 190 6.29 -13.78 -16.65
N ILE A 191 6.25 -14.44 -15.48
CA ILE A 191 7.40 -14.49 -14.57
C ILE A 191 8.54 -15.29 -15.21
N ASP A 192 8.23 -16.48 -15.72
CA ASP A 192 9.22 -17.41 -16.29
C ASP A 192 9.88 -16.85 -17.56
N THR A 193 9.14 -16.08 -18.35
CA THR A 193 9.66 -15.40 -19.55
C THR A 193 10.33 -14.05 -19.25
N GLY A 194 10.38 -13.61 -17.98
CA GLY A 194 10.92 -12.31 -17.60
C GLY A 194 10.09 -11.11 -18.05
N LEU A 195 8.86 -11.34 -18.54
CA LEU A 195 7.92 -10.33 -19.02
C LEU A 195 6.97 -9.79 -17.92
N SER A 196 7.21 -10.12 -16.66
CA SER A 196 6.44 -9.62 -15.51
C SER A 196 6.41 -8.09 -15.40
N HIS A 197 7.37 -7.40 -16.01
CA HIS A 197 7.40 -5.95 -16.11
C HIS A 197 6.33 -5.37 -17.05
N LEU A 198 5.78 -6.15 -17.99
CA LEU A 198 4.73 -5.72 -18.91
C LEU A 198 3.34 -5.72 -18.28
N SER A 199 3.09 -6.54 -17.26
CA SER A 199 1.85 -6.50 -16.47
C SER A 199 1.89 -5.47 -15.34
N ALA A 200 3.08 -4.94 -15.01
CA ALA A 200 3.34 -4.08 -13.87
C ALA A 200 3.57 -2.60 -14.22
N VAL A 201 3.01 -2.12 -15.33
CA VAL A 201 3.03 -0.69 -15.65
C VAL A 201 1.73 -0.06 -15.12
N SER A 202 1.89 0.86 -14.16
CA SER A 202 0.83 1.54 -13.39
C SER A 202 0.21 0.74 -12.24
N GLY A 203 0.93 0.68 -11.10
CA GLY A 203 0.29 0.67 -9.78
C GLY A 203 0.18 -0.67 -9.04
N VAL A 204 0.79 -1.75 -9.52
CA VAL A 204 0.78 -3.03 -8.79
C VAL A 204 1.72 -2.96 -7.59
N ASN A 205 1.12 -2.90 -6.40
CA ASN A 205 1.79 -3.15 -5.14
C ASN A 205 2.19 -4.64 -5.16
N VAL A 206 3.48 -4.97 -5.01
CA VAL A 206 3.97 -6.35 -4.99
C VAL A 206 3.24 -7.11 -3.89
N ASP A 207 2.24 -7.89 -4.29
CA ASP A 207 1.49 -8.75 -3.37
C ASP A 207 2.35 -9.97 -3.10
N SER A 208 2.83 -10.07 -1.87
CA SER A 208 3.81 -11.08 -1.50
C SER A 208 3.15 -12.45 -1.45
N LYS A 209 3.57 -13.31 -2.39
CA LYS A 209 3.67 -14.78 -2.34
C LYS A 209 2.73 -15.50 -1.35
N GLY A 210 1.88 -16.35 -1.93
CA GLY A 210 1.04 -17.32 -1.24
C GLY A 210 1.78 -18.06 -0.11
N VAL A 211 1.22 -17.97 1.08
CA VAL A 211 1.47 -18.92 2.16
C VAL A 211 0.76 -20.21 1.76
N SER A 212 1.54 -21.15 1.23
CA SER A 212 1.11 -22.54 1.11
C SER A 212 0.86 -23.09 2.51
N LYS A 213 -0.42 -23.36 2.81
CA LYS A 213 -0.83 -24.21 3.93
C LYS A 213 -0.41 -25.65 3.62
N THR A 214 0.76 -26.07 4.08
CA THR A 214 1.08 -27.50 4.18
C THR A 214 1.77 -27.80 5.52
N GLY A 215 0.96 -28.32 6.45
CA GLY A 215 1.33 -29.37 7.40
C GLY A 215 2.45 -29.09 8.41
N LEU A 216 2.08 -28.59 9.59
CA LEU A 216 2.77 -28.96 10.82
C LEU A 216 1.72 -29.52 11.79
N ARG A 217 1.53 -30.85 11.74
CA ARG A 217 0.89 -31.60 12.81
C ARG A 217 1.90 -31.66 13.96
N VAL A 218 1.49 -31.12 15.10
CA VAL A 218 2.16 -31.33 16.38
C VAL A 218 1.89 -32.77 16.82
N LEU A 219 2.95 -33.57 16.88
CA LEU A 219 3.18 -34.54 17.94
C LEU A 219 4.48 -34.13 18.61
#